data_AF-A0AAD1ARX5-F1
#
_entry.id   AF-A0AAD1ARX5-F1
#
_cell.length_a   1.000
_cell.length_b   1.000
_cell.length_c   1.000
_cell.angle_alpha   90.00
_cell.angle_beta   90.00
_cell.angle_gamma   90.00
#
_symmetry.space_group_name_H-M   'P 1'
#
loop_
_entity.id
_entity.type
_entity.pdbx_description
1 polymer ?
#
loop_
_entity_poly.entity_id
_entity_poly.type
_entity_poly.pdbx_seq_one_letter_code
_entity_poly.pdbx_strand_id
1 'polypeptide(L)'
;MQSRVFTYLNHITGNQTQTPNNQIIVRSLFDHHQLMVSLFIISMVIVTPIVEELVFRGMVFSLFFNSNQAWIKIMLSALLFSSGHESNTIFGFLMYAFTGIVLGFVYWKSGKLQNSIALHAVINMVAVLAIFFL
;
A
#
# COMPACT_ATOMS: atom_id res chain seq x y z
N MET A 1 14.49 26.33 -0.32
CA MET A 1 14.92 27.72 -0.03
C MET A 1 13.83 28.67 -0.53
N GLN A 2 13.01 29.25 0.36
CA GLN A 2 12.10 30.33 -0.05
C GLN A 2 12.93 31.58 -0.37
N SER A 3 12.63 32.22 -1.49
CA SER A 3 13.36 33.42 -1.93
C SER A 3 13.05 34.60 -0.99
N ARG A 4 14.05 35.46 -0.73
CA ARG A 4 13.89 36.67 0.10
C ARG A 4 12.76 37.59 -0.39
N VAL A 5 12.46 37.52 -1.68
CA VAL A 5 11.35 38.21 -2.34
C VAL A 5 10.01 37.70 -1.82
N PHE A 6 9.84 36.39 -1.64
CA PHE A 6 8.61 35.80 -1.12
C PHE A 6 8.35 36.20 0.34
N THR A 7 9.40 36.26 1.16
CA THR A 7 9.31 36.73 2.56
C THR A 7 8.95 38.22 2.65
N TYR A 8 9.53 39.05 1.78
CA TYR A 8 9.25 40.49 1.77
C TYR A 8 7.82 40.77 1.29
N LEU A 9 7.38 40.14 0.21
CA LEU A 9 6.00 40.25 -0.29
C LEU A 9 4.98 39.86 0.78
N ASN A 10 5.24 38.78 1.52
CA ASN A 10 4.36 38.34 2.61
C ASN A 10 4.31 39.33 3.79
N HIS A 11 5.35 40.14 4.01
CA HIS A 11 5.37 41.16 5.05
C HIS A 11 4.58 42.43 4.66
N ILE A 12 4.51 42.77 3.37
CA ILE A 12 3.78 43.95 2.87
C ILE A 12 2.33 43.66 2.48
N THR A 13 2.01 42.44 2.03
CA THR A 13 0.63 42.00 1.83
C THR A 13 -0.01 41.43 3.12
N GLY A 14 0.83 41.01 4.08
CA GLY A 14 0.44 40.37 5.33
C GLY A 14 0.12 41.30 6.50
N ASN A 15 -0.52 42.45 6.25
CA ASN A 15 -1.30 43.10 7.33
C ASN A 15 -2.58 42.31 7.67
N GLN A 16 -2.61 41.01 7.36
CA GLN A 16 -3.49 40.06 8.01
C GLN A 16 -2.90 39.80 9.39
N THR A 17 -3.42 40.52 10.39
CA THR A 17 -3.30 40.07 11.79
C THR A 17 -3.53 38.57 11.82
N GLN A 18 -2.54 37.79 12.26
CA GLN A 18 -2.77 36.40 12.64
C GLN A 18 -3.74 36.43 13.81
N THR A 19 -5.04 36.44 13.50
CA THR A 19 -6.07 36.24 14.50
C THR A 19 -5.88 34.83 15.07
N PRO A 20 -6.31 34.57 16.30
CA PRO A 20 -6.32 33.21 16.86
C PRO A 20 -6.96 32.20 15.88
N ASN A 21 -7.96 32.64 15.09
CA ASN A 21 -8.61 31.82 14.07
C ASN A 21 -7.69 31.44 12.90
N ASN A 22 -6.85 32.35 12.40
CA ASN A 22 -5.90 32.01 11.33
C ASN A 22 -4.84 31.00 11.80
N GLN A 23 -4.43 31.06 13.07
CA GLN A 23 -3.49 30.09 13.65
C GLN A 23 -4.14 28.71 13.87
N ILE A 24 -5.42 28.66 14.25
CA ILE A 24 -6.18 27.40 14.37
C ILE A 24 -6.40 26.76 13.00
N ILE A 25 -6.70 27.54 11.96
CA ILE A 25 -6.84 27.02 10.59
C ILE A 25 -5.52 26.41 10.11
N VAL A 26 -4.41 27.11 10.30
CA VAL A 26 -3.07 26.62 9.91
C VAL A 26 -2.69 25.37 10.71
N ARG A 27 -2.94 25.33 12.03
CA ARG A 27 -2.72 24.12 12.85
C ARG A 27 -3.63 22.96 12.41
N SER A 28 -4.90 23.22 12.11
CA SER A 28 -5.80 22.19 11.60
C SER A 28 -5.28 21.60 10.29
N LEU A 29 -4.79 22.43 9.36
CA LEU A 29 -4.18 21.97 8.11
C LEU A 29 -2.92 21.11 8.34
N PHE A 30 -2.11 21.43 9.35
CA PHE A 30 -0.92 20.64 9.69
C PHE A 30 -1.22 19.37 10.50
N ASP A 31 -2.24 19.38 11.37
CA ASP A 31 -2.70 18.20 12.13
C ASP A 31 -3.29 17.11 11.20
N HIS A 32 -3.81 17.50 10.04
CA HIS A 32 -4.34 16.54 9.05
C HIS A 32 -3.25 15.66 8.43
N HIS A 33 -1.98 16.07 8.44
CA HIS A 33 -0.90 15.28 7.85
C HIS A 33 -0.70 13.94 8.57
N GLN A 34 -0.77 13.93 9.91
CA GLN A 34 -0.57 12.70 10.69
C GLN A 34 -1.75 11.75 10.55
N LEU A 35 -2.98 12.28 10.49
CA LEU A 35 -4.17 11.49 10.22
C LEU A 35 -4.12 10.87 8.83
N MET A 36 -3.76 11.64 7.80
CA MET A 36 -3.64 11.15 6.42
C MET A 36 -2.59 10.04 6.30
N VAL A 37 -1.40 10.22 6.90
CA VAL A 37 -0.36 9.19 6.91
C VAL A 37 -0.84 7.94 7.64
N SER A 38 -1.54 8.09 8.76
CA SER A 38 -2.07 6.95 9.52
C SER A 38 -3.10 6.15 8.70
N LEU A 39 -4.04 6.85 8.03
CA LEU A 39 -5.03 6.23 7.16
C LEU A 39 -4.38 5.56 5.95
N PHE A 40 -3.34 6.17 5.38
CA PHE A 40 -2.58 5.59 4.28
C PHE A 40 -1.88 4.28 4.67
N ILE A 41 -1.24 4.25 5.84
CA ILE A 41 -0.62 3.02 6.38
C ILE A 41 -1.67 1.94 6.61
N ILE A 42 -2.81 2.28 7.21
CA ILE A 42 -3.93 1.33 7.40
C ILE A 42 -4.41 0.79 6.06
N SER A 43 -4.53 1.66 5.05
CA SER A 43 -4.89 1.25 3.70
C SER A 43 -3.89 0.25 3.13
N MET A 44 -2.59 0.56 3.16
CA MET A 44 -1.54 -0.30 2.59
C MET A 44 -1.38 -1.63 3.32
N VAL A 45 -1.56 -1.67 4.63
CA VAL A 45 -1.28 -2.85 5.47
C VAL A 45 -2.50 -3.73 5.65
N ILE A 46 -3.72 -3.17 5.60
CA ILE A 46 -4.95 -3.91 5.89
C ILE A 46 -5.83 -3.98 4.65
N VAL A 47 -6.25 -2.81 4.13
CA VAL A 47 -7.27 -2.76 3.07
C VAL A 47 -6.75 -3.35 1.76
N THR A 48 -5.56 -2.94 1.33
CA THR A 48 -4.93 -3.40 0.10
C THR A 48 -4.73 -4.92 0.09
N PRO A 49 -4.10 -5.54 1.11
CA PRO A 49 -3.99 -7.01 1.18
C PRO A 49 -5.32 -7.73 1.13
N ILE A 50 -6.36 -7.24 1.83
CA ILE A 50 -7.69 -7.87 1.79
C ILE A 50 -8.23 -7.87 0.35
N VAL A 51 -8.20 -6.73 -0.32
CA VAL A 51 -8.73 -6.58 -1.69
C VAL A 51 -7.94 -7.44 -2.66
N GLU A 52 -6.61 -7.39 -2.61
CA GLU A 52 -5.75 -8.17 -3.51
C GLU A 52 -5.92 -9.68 -3.30
N GLU A 53 -5.96 -10.16 -2.05
CA GLU A 53 -6.20 -11.58 -1.79
C GLU A 53 -7.60 -12.03 -2.26
N LEU A 54 -8.64 -11.22 -2.07
CA LEU A 54 -9.97 -11.54 -2.59
C LEU A 54 -9.96 -11.70 -4.11
N VAL A 55 -9.26 -10.84 -4.83
CA VAL A 55 -9.14 -10.90 -6.29
C VAL A 55 -8.27 -12.09 -6.72
N PHE A 56 -7.04 -12.18 -6.24
CA PHE A 56 -6.06 -13.14 -6.76
C PHE A 56 -6.22 -14.55 -6.19
N ARG A 57 -6.65 -14.70 -4.93
CA ARG A 57 -6.81 -16.00 -4.25
C ARG A 57 -8.28 -16.42 -4.17
N GLY A 58 -9.19 -15.46 -3.99
CA GLY A 58 -10.63 -15.72 -4.03
C GLY A 58 -11.14 -15.99 -5.45
N MET A 59 -10.91 -15.07 -6.38
CA MET A 59 -11.46 -15.15 -7.74
C MET A 59 -10.52 -15.87 -8.72
N VAL A 60 -9.30 -15.37 -8.93
CA VAL A 60 -8.39 -15.93 -9.96
C VAL A 60 -8.04 -17.39 -9.66
N PHE A 61 -7.74 -17.74 -8.41
CA PHE A 61 -7.41 -19.11 -8.01
C PHE A 61 -8.56 -20.11 -8.22
N SER A 62 -9.81 -19.62 -8.16
CA SER A 62 -11.02 -20.44 -8.34
C SER A 62 -11.49 -20.53 -9.79
N LEU A 63 -11.22 -19.51 -10.62
CA LEU A 63 -11.63 -19.44 -12.02
C LEU A 63 -10.86 -20.41 -12.95
N PHE A 64 -9.62 -20.77 -12.61
CA PHE A 64 -8.77 -21.58 -13.49
C PHE A 64 -8.65 -23.06 -13.01
N PHE A 65 -9.18 -23.95 -13.86
CA PHE A 65 -9.03 -25.42 -13.97
C PHE A 65 -9.21 -26.31 -12.71
N ASN A 66 -9.44 -27.60 -12.99
CA ASN A 66 -9.76 -28.69 -12.06
C ASN A 66 -8.92 -28.70 -10.76
N SER A 67 -9.49 -29.25 -9.69
CA SER A 67 -8.91 -29.32 -8.33
C SER A 67 -7.46 -29.84 -8.25
N ASN A 68 -7.00 -30.59 -9.26
CA ASN A 68 -5.71 -31.28 -9.25
C ASN A 68 -4.50 -30.45 -9.73
N GLN A 69 -4.67 -29.18 -10.11
CA GLN A 69 -3.60 -28.35 -10.68
C GLN A 69 -3.14 -27.21 -9.75
N ALA A 70 -2.76 -27.55 -8.52
CA ALA A 70 -2.36 -26.59 -7.48
C ALA A 70 -1.27 -25.61 -7.94
N TRP A 71 -0.17 -26.14 -8.49
CA TRP A 71 0.97 -25.31 -8.91
C TRP A 71 0.63 -24.36 -10.07
N ILE A 72 -0.23 -24.78 -11.00
CA ILE A 72 -0.66 -23.91 -12.11
C ILE A 72 -1.49 -22.73 -11.57
N LYS A 73 -2.40 -22.98 -10.62
CA LYS A 73 -3.18 -21.92 -9.95
C LYS A 73 -2.26 -20.95 -9.21
N ILE A 74 -1.27 -21.47 -8.47
CA ILE A 74 -0.29 -20.65 -7.74
C ILE A 74 0.51 -19.77 -8.72
N MET A 75 1.07 -20.37 -9.78
CA MET A 75 1.87 -19.63 -10.77
C MET A 75 1.03 -18.56 -11.48
N LEU A 76 -0.17 -18.89 -11.95
CA LEU A 76 -1.02 -17.95 -12.67
C LEU A 76 -1.48 -16.80 -11.78
N SER A 77 -1.92 -17.10 -10.56
CA SER A 77 -2.28 -16.09 -9.55
C SER A 77 -1.10 -15.17 -9.26
N ALA A 78 0.12 -15.72 -9.10
CA ALA A 78 1.33 -14.94 -8.84
C ALA A 78 1.77 -14.05 -10.01
N LEU A 79 1.65 -14.54 -11.25
CA LEU A 79 1.98 -13.76 -12.44
C LEU A 79 1.00 -12.59 -12.64
N LEU A 80 -0.29 -12.83 -12.43
CA LEU A 80 -1.32 -11.78 -12.50
C LEU A 80 -1.15 -10.77 -11.36
N PHE A 81 -0.85 -11.24 -10.15
CA PHE A 81 -0.52 -10.41 -9.01
C PHE A 81 0.66 -9.48 -9.32
N SER A 82 1.76 -10.04 -9.81
CA SER A 82 2.95 -9.26 -10.16
C SER A 82 2.69 -8.27 -11.30
N SER A 83 1.90 -8.66 -12.30
CA SER A 83 1.55 -7.78 -13.43
C SER A 83 0.67 -6.60 -13.01
N GLY A 84 -0.10 -6.73 -11.92
CA GLY A 84 -0.88 -5.64 -11.34
C GLY A 84 -0.07 -4.65 -10.51
N HIS A 85 1.22 -4.94 -10.26
CA HIS A 85 2.11 -4.04 -9.53
C HIS A 85 2.92 -3.19 -10.50
N GLU A 86 2.98 -1.87 -10.24
CA GLU A 86 3.80 -0.97 -11.05
C GLU A 86 5.28 -1.13 -10.72
N SER A 87 5.99 -1.95 -11.51
CA SER A 87 7.44 -2.06 -11.50
C SER A 87 8.01 -1.90 -12.91
N ASN A 88 8.93 -0.94 -13.07
CA ASN A 88 9.66 -0.73 -14.33
C ASN A 88 10.90 -1.63 -14.44
N THR A 89 11.16 -2.50 -13.46
CA THR A 89 12.33 -3.38 -13.44
C THR A 89 11.92 -4.85 -13.44
N ILE A 90 12.72 -5.67 -14.11
CA ILE A 90 12.56 -7.13 -14.09
C ILE A 90 12.69 -7.67 -12.65
N PHE A 91 13.59 -7.09 -11.85
CA PHE A 91 13.78 -7.48 -10.46
C PHE A 91 12.55 -7.23 -9.60
N GLY A 92 11.89 -6.07 -9.75
CA GLY A 92 10.65 -5.78 -9.03
C GLY A 92 9.51 -6.73 -9.45
N PHE A 93 9.38 -7.03 -10.75
CA PHE A 93 8.42 -8.02 -11.22
C PHE A 93 8.69 -9.42 -10.61
N LEU A 94 9.96 -9.84 -10.57
CA LEU A 94 10.33 -11.13 -9.96
C LEU A 94 10.08 -11.16 -8.45
N MET A 95 10.30 -10.06 -7.74
CA MET A 95 9.95 -9.94 -6.32
C MET A 95 8.45 -10.09 -6.08
N TYR A 96 7.62 -9.34 -6.79
CA TYR A 96 6.16 -9.44 -6.64
C TYR A 96 5.65 -10.81 -7.07
N ALA A 97 6.23 -11.43 -8.11
CA ALA A 97 5.89 -12.78 -8.51
C ALA A 97 6.24 -13.78 -7.40
N PHE A 98 7.42 -13.66 -6.80
CA PHE A 98 7.81 -14.52 -5.67
C PHE A 98 6.88 -14.37 -4.46
N THR A 99 6.57 -13.13 -4.06
CA THR A 99 5.55 -12.86 -3.02
C THR A 99 4.22 -13.49 -3.39
N GLY A 100 3.81 -13.34 -4.66
CA GLY A 100 2.62 -13.96 -5.23
C GLY A 100 2.58 -15.48 -5.04
N ILE A 101 3.69 -16.16 -5.29
CA ILE A 101 3.87 -17.61 -5.14
C ILE A 101 3.74 -18.02 -3.68
N VAL A 102 4.42 -17.33 -2.76
CA VAL A 102 4.39 -17.63 -1.33
C VAL A 102 2.97 -17.53 -0.77
N LEU A 103 2.28 -16.44 -1.08
CA LEU A 103 0.89 -16.21 -0.66
C LEU A 103 -0.05 -17.26 -1.28
N GLY A 104 0.10 -17.54 -2.58
CA GLY A 104 -0.66 -18.60 -3.26
C GLY A 104 -0.44 -19.99 -2.64
N PHE A 105 0.79 -20.31 -2.26
CA PHE A 105 1.14 -21.56 -1.58
C PHE A 105 0.50 -21.64 -0.17
N VAL A 106 0.53 -20.56 0.61
CA VAL A 106 -0.10 -20.51 1.93
C VAL A 106 -1.61 -20.69 1.83
N TYR A 107 -2.26 -20.02 0.87
CA TYR A 107 -3.68 -20.22 0.60
C TYR A 107 -4.00 -21.67 0.22
N TRP A 108 -3.26 -22.24 -0.75
CA TRP A 108 -3.45 -23.62 -1.19
C TRP A 108 -3.26 -24.63 -0.04
N LYS A 109 -2.20 -24.46 0.75
CA LYS A 109 -1.86 -25.40 1.83
C LYS A 109 -2.83 -25.32 2.99
N SER A 110 -3.32 -24.13 3.32
CA SER A 110 -4.22 -23.91 4.46
C SER A 110 -5.70 -24.06 4.12
N GLY A 111 -6.08 -23.88 2.85
CA GLY A 111 -7.47 -23.77 2.41
C GLY A 111 -8.20 -22.56 2.96
N LYS A 112 -7.49 -21.61 3.58
CA LYS A 112 -8.07 -20.44 4.29
C LYS A 112 -7.53 -19.15 3.72
N LEU A 113 -8.43 -18.33 3.18
CA LEU A 113 -8.06 -17.02 2.63
C LEU A 113 -7.48 -16.10 3.72
N GLN A 114 -7.99 -16.21 4.96
CA GLN A 114 -7.52 -15.39 6.09
C GLN A 114 -6.03 -15.56 6.37
N ASN A 115 -5.46 -16.76 6.14
CA ASN A 115 -4.05 -17.01 6.37
C ASN A 115 -3.17 -16.27 5.34
N SER A 116 -3.61 -16.23 4.08
CA SER A 116 -2.93 -15.48 3.02
C SER A 116 -3.03 -13.97 3.28
N ILE A 117 -4.22 -13.47 3.66
CA ILE A 117 -4.43 -12.07 4.03
C ILE A 117 -3.52 -11.66 5.19
N ALA A 118 -3.46 -12.47 6.25
CA ALA A 118 -2.64 -12.18 7.41
C ALA A 118 -1.14 -12.13 7.05
N LEU A 119 -0.65 -13.09 6.27
CA LEU A 119 0.74 -13.08 5.83
C LEU A 119 1.04 -11.87 4.93
N HIS A 120 0.14 -11.54 4.00
CA HIS A 120 0.30 -10.40 3.12
C HIS A 120 0.31 -9.08 3.89
N ALA A 121 -0.57 -8.91 4.88
CA ALA A 121 -0.55 -7.77 5.79
C ALA A 121 0.79 -7.65 6.54
N VAL A 122 1.37 -8.76 6.99
CA VAL A 122 2.71 -8.76 7.63
C VAL A 122 3.79 -8.34 6.65
N ILE A 123 3.78 -8.86 5.41
CA ILE A 123 4.74 -8.48 4.37
C ILE A 123 4.66 -6.98 4.07
N ASN A 124 3.45 -6.45 3.90
CA ASN A 124 3.24 -5.02 3.67
C ASN A 124 3.63 -4.17 4.87
N MET A 125 3.37 -4.63 6.10
CA MET A 125 3.84 -3.94 7.30
C MET A 125 5.37 -3.85 7.33
N VAL A 126 6.08 -4.94 7.04
CA VAL A 126 7.56 -4.94 6.97
C VAL A 126 8.05 -3.98 5.89
N ALA A 127 7.42 -3.96 4.70
CA ALA A 127 7.77 -3.04 3.63
C ALA A 127 7.54 -1.57 4.03
N VAL A 128 6.42 -1.26 4.68
CA VAL A 128 6.10 0.07 5.19
C VAL A 128 7.13 0.49 6.24
N LEU A 129 7.45 -0.38 7.20
CA LEU A 129 8.48 -0.11 8.21
C LEU A 129 9.85 0.12 7.56
N ALA A 130 10.21 -0.64 6.53
CA ALA A 130 11.44 -0.41 5.79
C ALA A 130 11.47 1.00 5.18
N ILE A 131 10.38 1.47 4.58
CA ILE A 131 10.31 2.83 4.01
C ILE A 131 10.48 3.93 5.07
N PHE A 132 9.99 3.72 6.30
CA PHE A 132 10.07 4.74 7.37
C PHE A 132 11.37 4.70 8.19
N PHE A 133 12.07 3.58 8.23
CA PHE A 133 13.21 3.35 9.13
C PHE A 133 14.54 3.04 8.42
N LEU A 134 14.55 2.78 7.11
CA LEU A 134 15.74 2.59 6.27
C LEU A 134 15.88 3.72 5.25
#